data_AF-A0A4R7M8F6-F1
#
_entry.id   AF-A0A4R7M8F6-F1
#
_cell.length_a   1.000
_cell.length_b   1.000
_cell.length_c   1.000
_cell.angle_alpha   90.00
_cell.angle_beta   90.00
_cell.angle_gamma   90.00
#
_symmetry.space_group_name_H-M   'P 1'
#
loop_
_entity.id
_entity.type
_entity.pdbx_description
1 polymer ?
#
loop_
_entity_poly.entity_id
_entity_poly.type
_entity_poly.pdbx_seq_one_letter_code
_entity_poly.pdbx_strand_id
1 'polypeptide(L)'
;MGEVWVRTLGNGLVRADRVTEIASTRGSLHEDRGYSLKVIVDGKGHVLIDDAGLQGSLPERLEYARHMEDALLLAIDEARENDASMVISYEPERERWSAAPVSVLTGRLPEVV
;
A
#
# COMPACT_ATOMS: atom_id res chain seq x y z
N MET A 1 -8.12 13.33 14.53
CA MET A 1 -7.23 12.52 13.68
C MET A 1 -7.78 11.12 13.56
N GLY A 2 -8.22 10.76 12.35
CA GLY A 2 -8.85 9.47 12.08
C GLY A 2 -7.83 8.34 12.01
N GLU A 3 -8.32 7.10 12.03
CA GLU A 3 -7.45 5.94 11.87
C GLU A 3 -7.06 5.75 10.41
N VAL A 4 -5.79 5.43 10.15
CA VAL A 4 -5.28 5.12 8.81
C VAL A 4 -5.08 3.61 8.67
N TRP A 5 -5.69 3.05 7.63
CA TRP A 5 -5.63 1.64 7.29
C TRP A 5 -4.96 1.46 5.93
N VAL A 6 -4.23 0.36 5.74
CA VAL A 6 -3.65 -0.03 4.45
C VAL A 6 -4.33 -1.32 3.99
N ARG A 7 -4.83 -1.31 2.75
CA ARG A 7 -5.46 -2.46 2.11
C ARG A 7 -4.40 -3.39 1.56
N THR A 8 -4.45 -4.65 1.99
CA THR A 8 -3.59 -5.72 1.50
C THR A 8 -4.12 -6.29 0.19
N LEU A 9 -3.25 -6.96 -0.58
CA LEU A 9 -3.60 -7.65 -1.83
C LEU A 9 -4.73 -8.68 -1.62
N GLY A 10 -4.77 -9.33 -0.46
CA GLY A 10 -5.83 -10.27 -0.06
C GLY A 10 -7.13 -9.61 0.44
N ASN A 11 -7.33 -8.30 0.21
CA ASN A 11 -8.46 -7.50 0.70
C ASN A 11 -8.59 -7.38 2.23
N GLY A 12 -7.57 -7.79 3.00
CA GLY A 12 -7.46 -7.46 4.42
C GLY A 12 -7.09 -5.99 4.65
N LEU A 13 -7.31 -5.50 5.86
CA LEU A 13 -6.90 -4.17 6.32
C LEU A 13 -5.89 -4.30 7.46
N VAL A 14 -4.82 -3.52 7.40
CA VAL A 14 -3.83 -3.39 8.47
C VAL A 14 -3.77 -1.94 8.95
N ARG A 15 -3.58 -1.74 10.25
CA ARG A 15 -3.44 -0.37 10.78
C ARG A 15 -2.04 0.18 10.47
N ALA A 16 -1.99 1.38 9.89
CA ALA A 16 -0.74 2.02 9.51
C ALA A 16 0.14 2.39 10.72
N ASP A 17 -0.44 2.63 11.89
CA ASP A 17 0.30 2.92 13.12
C ASP A 17 0.96 1.68 13.76
N ARG A 18 0.58 0.47 13.32
CA ARG A 18 1.21 -0.79 13.74
C ARG A 18 2.25 -1.30 12.74
N VAL A 19 2.42 -0.62 11.61
CA VAL A 19 3.44 -0.97 10.63
C VAL A 19 4.81 -0.65 11.20
N THR A 20 5.67 -1.67 11.31
CA THR A 20 7.04 -1.53 11.80
C THR A 20 8.06 -1.45 10.68
N GLU A 21 7.72 -1.99 9.50
CA GLU A 21 8.61 -2.04 8.34
C GLU A 21 7.79 -2.06 7.05
N ILE A 22 8.30 -1.41 6.01
CA ILE A 22 7.85 -1.54 4.63
C ILE A 22 9.03 -2.14 3.87
N ALA A 23 8.78 -3.20 3.13
CA ALA A 23 9.84 -3.93 2.45
C ALA A 23 9.39 -4.51 1.11
N SER A 24 10.31 -4.50 0.15
CA SER A 24 10.16 -5.15 -1.13
C SER A 24 11.11 -6.33 -1.33
N THR A 25 10.75 -7.21 -2.26
CA THR A 25 11.54 -8.39 -2.65
C THR A 25 12.03 -8.27 -4.08
N ARG A 26 13.14 -8.97 -4.40
CA ARG A 26 13.79 -9.00 -5.74
C ARG A 26 12.97 -9.71 -6.83
N GLY A 27 11.86 -10.33 -6.46
CA GLY A 27 10.93 -11.02 -7.33
C GLY A 27 9.55 -11.02 -6.70
N SER A 28 8.53 -11.32 -7.51
CA SER A 28 7.18 -11.61 -7.03
C SER A 28 7.19 -12.83 -6.10
N LEU A 29 6.08 -13.08 -5.44
CA LEU A 29 5.92 -14.25 -4.56
C LEU A 29 5.80 -15.57 -5.33
N HIS A 30 5.46 -15.51 -6.63
CA HIS A 30 5.13 -16.66 -7.46
C HIS A 30 6.16 -16.94 -8.57
N GLU A 31 6.96 -15.94 -8.93
CA GLU A 31 7.93 -15.98 -10.02
C GLU A 31 9.24 -15.30 -9.59
N ASP A 32 10.38 -15.80 -10.08
CA ASP A 32 11.72 -15.21 -9.84
C ASP A 32 11.97 -13.88 -10.60
N ARG A 33 10.90 -13.25 -11.08
CA ARG A 33 10.88 -11.96 -11.80
C ARG A 33 9.91 -10.97 -11.16
N GLY A 34 10.00 -9.72 -11.58
CA GLY A 34 9.17 -8.64 -11.04
C GLY A 34 9.60 -8.19 -9.64
N TYR A 35 8.64 -7.87 -8.77
CA TYR A 35 8.82 -7.53 -7.36
C TYR A 35 7.55 -7.81 -6.54
N SER A 36 7.69 -7.86 -5.21
CA SER A 36 6.55 -7.75 -4.29
C SER A 36 6.83 -6.68 -3.25
N LEU A 37 5.78 -6.04 -2.75
CA LEU A 37 5.86 -5.06 -1.66
C LEU A 37 4.94 -5.50 -0.53
N LYS A 38 5.45 -5.48 0.69
CA LYS A 38 4.71 -5.84 1.90
C LYS A 38 4.98 -4.88 3.04
N VAL A 39 4.09 -4.88 4.01
CA VAL A 39 4.30 -4.23 5.31
C VAL A 39 4.39 -5.29 6.41
N ILE A 40 5.16 -5.01 7.45
CA ILE A 40 5.30 -5.88 8.61
C ILE A 40 4.52 -5.28 9.78
N VAL A 41 3.61 -6.09 10.34
CA VAL A 41 2.79 -5.75 11.51
C VAL A 41 2.85 -6.91 12.48
N ASP A 42 3.21 -6.66 13.74
CA ASP A 42 3.32 -7.68 14.78
C ASP A 42 4.19 -8.88 14.36
N GLY A 43 5.27 -8.62 13.60
CA GLY A 43 6.18 -9.64 13.07
C GLY A 43 5.65 -10.45 11.88
N LYS A 44 4.46 -10.11 11.35
CA LYS A 44 3.84 -10.77 10.18
C LYS A 44 3.89 -9.87 8.96
N GLY A 45 4.28 -10.44 7.82
CA GLY A 45 4.28 -9.75 6.54
C GLY A 45 2.91 -9.76 5.88
N HIS A 46 2.43 -8.61 5.46
CA HIS A 46 1.17 -8.40 4.74
C HIS A 46 1.47 -7.83 3.36
N VAL A 47 1.20 -8.62 2.31
CA VAL A 47 1.50 -8.28 0.93
C VAL A 47 0.52 -7.22 0.43
N LEU A 48 1.05 -6.17 -0.18
CA LEU A 48 0.28 -5.07 -0.75
C LEU A 48 0.31 -5.10 -2.29
N ILE A 49 1.48 -5.41 -2.85
CA ILE A 49 1.71 -5.53 -4.30
C ILE A 49 2.42 -6.85 -4.56
N ASP A 50 1.98 -7.57 -5.58
CA ASP A 50 2.71 -8.70 -6.17
C ASP A 50 2.66 -8.54 -7.68
N ASP A 51 3.78 -8.11 -8.28
CA ASP A 51 3.87 -7.83 -9.70
C ASP A 51 4.99 -8.65 -10.32
N ALA A 52 4.62 -9.77 -10.93
CA ALA A 52 5.51 -10.63 -11.70
C ALA A 52 5.76 -10.13 -13.13
N GLY A 53 4.97 -9.14 -13.59
CA GLY A 53 4.97 -8.60 -14.95
C GLY A 53 5.94 -7.45 -15.15
N LEU A 54 6.42 -6.81 -14.08
CA LEU A 54 7.36 -5.69 -14.17
C LEU A 54 8.61 -6.10 -14.96
N GLN A 55 8.80 -5.43 -16.11
CA GLN A 55 9.93 -5.64 -17.00
C GLN A 55 11.14 -4.80 -16.56
N GLY A 56 12.29 -5.06 -17.17
CA GLY A 56 13.54 -4.33 -16.92
C GLY A 56 14.58 -5.13 -16.15
N SER A 57 15.77 -4.54 -16.07
CA SER A 57 16.90 -5.09 -15.33
C SER A 57 16.60 -5.14 -13.82
N LEU A 58 17.35 -5.94 -13.08
CA LEU A 58 17.17 -6.03 -11.62
C LEU A 58 17.35 -4.68 -10.90
N PRO A 59 18.37 -3.84 -11.22
CA PRO A 59 18.50 -2.52 -10.61
C PRO A 59 17.29 -1.61 -10.83
N GLU A 60 16.76 -1.56 -12.06
CA GLU A 60 15.58 -0.74 -12.40
C GLU A 60 14.35 -1.19 -11.64
N ARG A 61 14.10 -2.50 -11.55
CA ARG A 61 12.97 -3.05 -10.79
C ARG A 61 13.08 -2.76 -9.30
N LEU A 62 14.29 -2.81 -8.73
CA LEU A 62 14.52 -2.47 -7.33
C LEU A 62 14.39 -0.97 -7.04
N GLU A 63 14.77 -0.12 -7.99
CA GLU A 63 14.54 1.32 -7.90
C GLU A 63 13.06 1.66 -7.94
N TYR A 64 12.32 1.05 -8.87
CA TYR A 64 10.87 1.17 -8.94
C TYR A 64 10.19 0.71 -7.64
N ALA A 65 10.59 -0.45 -7.09
CA ALA A 65 10.05 -0.95 -5.84
C ALA A 65 10.28 0.03 -4.67
N ARG A 66 11.48 0.63 -4.57
CA ARG A 66 11.77 1.68 -3.58
C ARG A 66 10.90 2.91 -3.76
N HIS A 67 10.66 3.36 -4.99
CA HIS A 67 9.74 4.46 -5.24
C HIS A 67 8.31 4.15 -4.77
N MET A 68 7.86 2.91 -4.93
CA MET A 68 6.55 2.48 -4.42
C MET A 68 6.51 2.43 -2.88
N GLU A 69 7.61 2.09 -2.21
CA GLU A 69 7.73 2.19 -0.75
C GLU A 69 7.67 3.65 -0.27
N ASP A 70 8.44 4.55 -0.89
CA ASP A 70 8.47 5.98 -0.56
C ASP A 70 7.09 6.62 -0.79
N ALA A 71 6.43 6.27 -1.90
CA ALA A 71 5.08 6.76 -2.20
C ALA A 71 4.04 6.24 -1.21
N LEU A 72 4.21 5.03 -0.66
CA LEU A 72 3.33 4.51 0.38
C LEU A 72 3.51 5.30 1.69
N LEU A 73 4.75 5.60 2.07
CA LEU A 73 5.03 6.43 3.24
C LEU A 73 4.37 7.80 3.11
N LEU A 74 4.53 8.46 1.96
CA LEU A 74 3.90 9.74 1.68
C LEU A 74 2.36 9.64 1.79
N ALA A 75 1.75 8.62 1.20
CA ALA A 75 0.30 8.43 1.29
C ALA A 75 -0.18 8.19 2.73
N ILE A 76 0.62 7.51 3.57
CA ILE A 76 0.33 7.33 5.00
C ILE A 76 0.39 8.67 5.73
N ASP A 77 1.43 9.46 5.49
CA ASP A 77 1.60 10.76 6.14
C ASP A 77 0.48 11.73 5.75
N GLU A 78 0.14 11.83 4.46
CA GLU A 78 -0.98 12.64 3.96
C GLU A 78 -2.32 12.18 4.54
N ALA A 79 -2.56 10.86 4.63
CA ALA A 79 -3.81 10.33 5.19
C ALA A 79 -3.95 10.60 6.69
N ARG A 80 -2.82 10.68 7.43
CA ARG A 80 -2.81 11.01 8.87
C ARG A 80 -3.25 12.45 9.13
N GLU A 81 -3.06 13.36 8.19
CA GLU A 81 -3.53 14.75 8.35
C GLU A 81 -5.07 14.87 8.31
N ASN A 82 -5.77 13.79 7.96
CA ASN A 82 -7.23 13.78 7.89
C ASN A 82 -7.91 13.46 9.24
N ASP A 83 -9.05 14.10 9.49
CA ASP A 83 -9.88 13.81 10.66
C ASP A 83 -10.78 12.59 10.48
N ALA A 84 -11.16 12.25 9.25
CA ALA A 84 -11.87 11.03 8.94
C ALA A 84 -10.92 9.83 8.95
N SER A 85 -11.46 8.63 9.24
CA SER A 85 -10.67 7.41 9.08
C SER A 85 -10.48 7.10 7.60
N MET A 86 -9.24 6.83 7.21
CA MET A 86 -8.80 6.69 5.82
C MET A 86 -8.33 5.27 5.53
N VAL A 87 -8.49 4.83 4.29
CA VAL A 87 -7.94 3.58 3.77
C VAL A 87 -7.07 3.87 2.56
N ILE A 88 -5.82 3.44 2.62
CA ILE A 88 -4.85 3.50 1.54
C ILE A 88 -4.92 2.18 0.77
N SER A 89 -5.04 2.25 -0.55
CA SER A 89 -5.07 1.09 -1.45
C SER A 89 -4.12 1.31 -2.62
N TYR A 90 -3.52 0.24 -3.12
CA TYR A 90 -2.82 0.28 -4.39
C TYR A 90 -3.83 0.19 -5.54
N GLU A 91 -3.66 1.03 -6.57
CA GLU A 91 -4.44 1.03 -7.81
C GLU A 91 -3.56 0.48 -8.94
N PRO A 92 -3.62 -0.83 -9.28
CA PRO A 92 -2.74 -1.42 -10.28
C PRO A 92 -2.83 -0.74 -11.65
N GLU A 93 -4.04 -0.37 -12.08
CA GLU A 93 -4.31 0.30 -13.37
C GLU A 93 -3.67 1.69 -13.49
N ARG A 94 -3.32 2.31 -12.35
CA ARG A 94 -2.74 3.65 -12.28
C ARG A 94 -1.35 3.65 -11.67
N GLU A 95 -0.86 2.48 -11.28
CA GLU A 95 0.43 2.25 -10.64
C GLU A 95 0.72 3.24 -9.50
N ARG A 96 -0.27 3.45 -8.62
CA ARG A 96 -0.16 4.44 -7.53
C ARG A 96 -0.94 4.04 -6.28
N TRP A 97 -0.61 4.69 -5.18
CA TRP A 97 -1.41 4.65 -3.96
C TRP A 97 -2.56 5.66 -4.04
N SER A 98 -3.73 5.27 -3.55
CA SER A 98 -4.85 6.18 -3.32
C SER A 98 -5.38 6.05 -1.90
N ALA A 99 -5.82 7.17 -1.33
CA ALA A 99 -6.45 7.22 -0.02
C ALA A 99 -7.92 7.61 -0.18
N ALA A 100 -8.81 6.87 0.48
CA ALA A 100 -10.23 7.17 0.52
C ALA A 100 -10.77 7.07 1.94
N PRO A 101 -11.74 7.91 2.33
CA PRO A 101 -12.43 7.74 3.61
C PRO A 101 -13.11 6.37 3.70
N VAL A 102 -13.11 5.76 4.88
CA VAL A 102 -13.79 4.48 5.13
C VAL A 102 -15.27 4.53 4.74
N SER A 103 -15.92 5.69 4.92
CA SER A 103 -17.32 5.91 4.52
C SER A 103 -17.56 5.59 3.05
N VAL A 104 -16.69 6.05 2.16
CA VAL A 104 -16.77 5.83 0.70
C VAL A 104 -16.74 4.34 0.37
N LEU A 105 -15.93 3.56 1.09
CA LEU A 105 -15.80 2.11 0.88
C LEU A 105 -17.03 1.31 1.35
N THR A 106 -17.80 1.86 2.30
CA THR A 106 -19.08 1.26 2.75
C THR A 106 -20.28 1.71 1.91
N GLY A 107 -20.06 2.46 0.83
CA GLY A 107 -21.11 3.03 -0.01
C GLY A 107 -21.81 4.24 0.63
N ARG A 108 -21.30 4.78 1.74
CA ARG A 108 -21.76 6.05 2.29
C ARG A 108 -21.02 7.18 1.60
N LEU A 109 -21.77 8.05 0.92
CA LEU A 109 -21.20 9.31 0.43
C LEU A 109 -20.71 10.13 1.64
N PRO A 110 -19.56 10.81 1.53
CA PRO A 110 -19.13 11.72 2.59
C PRO A 110 -20.22 12.78 2.79
N GLU A 111 -20.65 12.99 4.03
CA GLU A 111 -21.55 14.10 4.36
C GLU A 111 -20.78 15.39 4.05
N VAL A 112 -21.21 16.07 2.99
CA VAL A 112 -20.74 17.40 2.65
C VAL A 112 -21.32 18.34 3.70
N VAL A 113 -20.47 18.86 4.59
CA VAL A 113 -20.82 19.93 5.53
C VAL A 113 -20.53 21.28 4.88
#